data_AF-A0A080WNC6-F1
#
_entry.id   AF-A0A080WNC6-F1
#
_cell.length_a   1.000
_cell.length_b   1.000
_cell.length_c   1.000
_cell.angle_alpha   90.00
_cell.angle_beta   90.00
_cell.angle_gamma   90.00
#
_symmetry.space_group_name_H-M   'P 1'
#
loop_
_entity.id
_entity.type
_entity.pdbx_description
1 polymer ?
#
loop_
_entity_poly.entity_id
_entity_poly.type
_entity_poly.pdbx_seq_one_letter_code
_entity_poly.pdbx_strand_id
1 'polypeptide(L)'
;MAKPTPKLPVQQFVILAVCRFAEPVVFTSVFPYLPEMVRTFGVVERDVAKWVGILSAIFALCQCITAVPWGNLSDRIGRKPVILTCLSITMFFTLLFGVSTSLPMAVLARACLGFSSGNVGIIRTVVAELVPERELQPRAFSLMPLVWAIGSIFGPAFGGALVNPVKKYPEIFGNSHFFKTYPFALPNILSGGFFIIGIITGFLFLKETLSFKKNERDYGLILGEMLTSVCCRCRRKPVKNPEHGDDESTPLLGDRQIPVSAASKEQKQPNYSAKWTEVLTFQSMIILSIYASLGLHSVAFDSVLPVFLNHPRQKLENNPDVKLPFKFSSGFGI
;
A
#
# COMPACT_ATOMS: atom_id res chain seq x y z
N MET A 1 -7.23 -7.44 42.24
CA MET A 1 -6.32 -6.64 41.38
C MET A 1 -6.99 -6.45 40.03
N ALA A 2 -7.28 -5.21 39.62
CA ALA A 2 -7.85 -4.94 38.30
C ALA A 2 -6.77 -5.22 37.24
N LYS A 3 -7.08 -6.04 36.22
CA LYS A 3 -6.19 -6.21 35.07
C LYS A 3 -5.89 -4.83 34.47
N PRO A 4 -4.61 -4.50 34.18
CA PRO A 4 -4.28 -3.24 33.53
C PRO A 4 -5.05 -3.15 32.20
N THR A 5 -5.68 -2.00 31.95
CA THR A 5 -6.44 -1.79 30.71
C THR A 5 -5.50 -1.89 29.51
N PRO A 6 -5.80 -2.74 28.52
CA PRO A 6 -4.95 -2.88 27.35
C PRO A 6 -4.90 -1.55 26.60
N LYS A 7 -3.69 -1.07 26.29
CA LYS A 7 -3.46 0.20 25.58
C LYS A 7 -3.03 -0.09 24.16
N LEU A 8 -3.65 0.59 23.20
CA LEU A 8 -3.28 0.49 21.79
C LEU A 8 -1.86 1.04 21.58
N PRO A 9 -0.99 0.36 20.81
CA PRO A 9 0.32 0.87 20.42
C PRO A 9 0.20 1.96 19.34
N VAL A 10 -0.34 3.12 19.72
CA VAL A 10 -0.68 4.24 18.81
C VAL A 10 0.51 4.67 17.95
N GLN A 11 1.73 4.66 18.49
CA GLN A 11 2.93 5.02 17.74
C GLN A 11 3.17 4.10 16.53
N GLN A 12 3.07 2.77 16.72
CA GLN A 12 3.25 1.80 15.63
C GLN A 12 2.15 1.92 14.58
N PHE A 13 0.92 2.23 15.00
CA PHE A 13 -0.18 2.50 14.08
C PHE A 13 0.04 3.75 13.23
N VAL A 14 0.52 4.84 13.83
CA VAL A 14 0.83 6.07 13.07
C VAL A 14 1.95 5.81 12.06
N ILE A 15 3.01 5.11 12.45
CA ILE A 15 4.11 4.72 11.57
C ILE A 15 3.59 3.88 10.40
N LEU A 16 2.77 2.87 10.69
CA LEU A 16 2.16 1.99 9.69
C LEU A 16 1.25 2.77 8.73
N ALA A 17 0.49 3.74 9.25
CA ALA A 17 -0.34 4.62 8.45
C ALA A 17 0.49 5.49 7.50
N VAL A 18 1.60 6.07 7.97
CA VAL A 18 2.54 6.85 7.13
C VAL A 18 3.17 5.98 6.04
N CYS A 19 3.63 4.77 6.38
CA CYS A 19 4.17 3.81 5.41
C CYS A 19 3.13 3.45 4.33
N ARG A 20 1.88 3.26 4.73
CA ARG A 20 0.79 2.83 3.86
C ARG A 20 0.20 3.98 3.04
N PHE A 21 0.32 5.23 3.47
CA PHE A 21 -0.33 6.39 2.86
C PHE A 21 0.00 6.57 1.38
N ALA A 22 1.24 6.31 0.96
CA ALA A 22 1.69 6.50 -0.42
C ALA A 22 0.97 5.59 -1.42
N GLU A 23 0.60 4.37 -1.02
CA GLU A 23 0.00 3.38 -1.93
C GLU A 23 -1.42 3.72 -2.42
N PRO A 24 -2.43 4.04 -1.56
CA PRO A 24 -3.74 4.46 -2.03
C PRO A 24 -3.66 5.78 -2.82
N VAL A 25 -2.72 6.64 -2.45
CA VAL A 25 -2.44 7.89 -3.15
C VAL A 25 -2.02 7.62 -4.61
N VAL A 26 -1.05 6.74 -4.84
CA VAL A 26 -0.61 6.37 -6.20
C VAL A 26 -1.72 5.66 -6.97
N PHE A 27 -2.37 4.69 -6.33
CA PHE A 27 -3.43 3.90 -6.95
C PHE A 27 -4.56 4.80 -7.49
N THR A 28 -4.99 5.78 -6.70
CA THR A 28 -6.08 6.69 -7.08
C THR A 28 -5.64 7.86 -7.94
N SER A 29 -4.38 8.31 -7.84
CA SER A 29 -3.85 9.42 -8.65
C SER A 29 -3.85 9.15 -10.15
N VAL A 30 -3.83 7.89 -10.53
CA VAL A 30 -3.80 7.43 -11.90
C VAL A 30 -5.08 7.77 -12.66
N PHE A 31 -6.25 7.66 -12.02
CA PHE A 31 -7.54 7.70 -12.72
C PHE A 31 -7.79 8.99 -13.53
N PRO A 32 -7.49 10.20 -13.01
CA PRO A 32 -7.72 11.44 -13.76
C PRO A 32 -6.92 11.57 -15.05
N TYR A 33 -5.69 11.02 -15.10
CA TYR A 33 -4.76 11.25 -16.21
C TYR A 33 -4.55 10.06 -17.12
N LEU A 34 -4.98 8.86 -16.69
CA LEU A 34 -4.84 7.63 -17.46
C LEU A 34 -5.47 7.71 -18.86
N PRO A 35 -6.68 8.29 -19.06
CA PRO A 35 -7.25 8.43 -20.40
C PRO A 35 -6.41 9.33 -21.31
N GLU A 36 -5.90 10.44 -20.79
CA GLU A 36 -5.04 11.37 -21.54
C GLU A 36 -3.68 10.76 -21.88
N MET A 37 -3.13 9.97 -20.96
CA MET A 37 -1.90 9.22 -21.18
C MET A 37 -2.02 8.21 -22.30
N VAL A 38 -3.12 7.43 -22.33
CA VAL A 38 -3.39 6.47 -23.40
C VAL A 38 -3.56 7.16 -24.76
N ARG A 39 -4.20 8.34 -24.82
CA ARG A 39 -4.30 9.14 -26.05
C ARG A 39 -2.95 9.59 -26.57
N THR A 40 -2.05 10.00 -25.67
CA THR A 40 -0.69 10.44 -26.02
C THR A 40 0.12 9.32 -26.67
N PHE A 41 -0.23 8.05 -26.44
CA PHE A 41 0.39 6.90 -27.09
C PHE A 41 -0.11 6.60 -28.52
N GLY A 42 -1.00 7.43 -29.07
CA GLY A 42 -1.50 7.29 -30.45
C GLY A 42 -2.63 6.28 -30.61
N VAL A 43 -3.34 5.94 -29.53
CA VAL A 43 -4.52 5.05 -29.56
C VAL A 43 -5.72 5.79 -30.14
N VAL A 44 -6.49 5.10 -30.99
CA VAL A 44 -7.75 5.63 -31.57
C VAL A 44 -8.74 5.94 -30.43
N GLU A 45 -9.43 7.08 -30.46
CA GLU A 45 -10.35 7.52 -29.39
C GLU A 45 -11.38 6.45 -28.98
N ARG A 46 -11.88 5.66 -29.94
CA ARG A 46 -12.81 4.56 -29.69
C ARG A 46 -12.25 3.45 -28.79
N ASP A 47 -10.94 3.26 -28.79
CA ASP A 47 -10.24 2.20 -28.04
C ASP A 47 -9.62 2.71 -26.74
N VAL A 48 -9.65 4.02 -26.45
CA VAL A 48 -9.07 4.59 -25.23
C VAL A 48 -9.68 3.95 -23.99
N ALA A 49 -11.01 3.87 -23.93
CA ALA A 49 -11.75 3.23 -22.85
C ALA A 49 -11.31 1.77 -22.62
N LYS A 50 -11.15 1.03 -23.71
CA LYS A 50 -10.72 -0.38 -23.69
C LYS A 50 -9.32 -0.51 -23.10
N TRP A 51 -8.37 0.32 -23.53
CA TRP A 51 -6.99 0.28 -23.03
C TRP A 51 -6.86 0.77 -21.60
N VAL A 52 -7.63 1.78 -21.18
CA VAL A 52 -7.74 2.19 -19.77
C VAL A 52 -8.22 1.02 -18.92
N GLY A 53 -9.28 0.33 -19.35
CA GLY A 53 -9.79 -0.88 -18.68
C GLY A 53 -8.76 -2.00 -18.60
N ILE A 54 -8.02 -2.27 -19.69
CA ILE A 54 -6.94 -3.28 -19.72
C ILE A 54 -5.83 -2.92 -18.73
N LEU A 55 -5.41 -1.65 -18.67
CA LEU A 55 -4.36 -1.18 -17.74
C LEU A 55 -4.78 -1.30 -16.27
N SER A 56 -6.06 -1.08 -15.95
CA SER A 56 -6.60 -1.31 -14.61
C SER A 56 -6.71 -2.81 -14.30
N ALA A 57 -7.17 -3.61 -15.28
CA ALA A 57 -7.35 -5.05 -15.12
C ALA A 57 -6.02 -5.80 -14.91
N ILE A 58 -4.96 -5.46 -15.66
CA ILE A 58 -3.66 -6.12 -15.51
C ILE A 58 -3.04 -5.84 -14.14
N PHE A 59 -3.20 -4.62 -13.61
CA PHE A 59 -2.78 -4.29 -12.25
C PHE A 59 -3.49 -5.19 -11.23
N ALA A 60 -4.83 -5.26 -11.30
CA ALA A 60 -5.63 -6.07 -10.38
C ALA A 60 -5.33 -7.58 -10.50
N LEU A 61 -5.12 -8.07 -11.72
CA LEU A 61 -4.77 -9.47 -11.98
C LEU A 61 -3.42 -9.83 -11.38
N CYS A 62 -2.38 -9.03 -11.64
CA CYS A 62 -1.05 -9.22 -11.06
C CYS A 62 -1.09 -9.13 -9.53
N GLN A 63 -1.85 -8.20 -8.97
CA GLN A 63 -2.05 -8.07 -7.52
C GLN A 63 -2.72 -9.31 -6.93
N CYS A 64 -3.74 -9.85 -7.59
CA CYS A 64 -4.43 -11.07 -7.14
C CYS A 64 -3.47 -12.27 -7.06
N ILE A 65 -2.66 -12.48 -8.11
CA ILE A 65 -1.70 -13.60 -8.19
C ILE A 65 -0.62 -13.47 -7.11
N THR A 66 -0.21 -12.24 -6.77
CA THR A 66 0.94 -11.98 -5.91
C THR A 66 0.59 -11.74 -4.45
N ALA A 67 -0.69 -11.53 -4.12
CA ALA A 67 -1.15 -11.30 -2.75
C ALA A 67 -0.73 -12.42 -1.78
N VAL A 68 -0.90 -13.68 -2.16
CA VAL A 68 -0.57 -14.83 -1.29
C VAL A 68 0.95 -15.08 -1.21
N PRO A 69 1.72 -15.09 -2.31
CA PRO A 69 3.17 -15.18 -2.25
C PRO A 69 3.82 -14.16 -1.32
N TRP A 70 3.40 -12.88 -1.37
CA TRP A 70 3.93 -11.85 -0.48
C TRP A 70 3.56 -12.06 1.00
N GLY A 71 2.35 -12.55 1.27
CA GLY A 71 1.94 -12.96 2.62
C GLY A 71 2.87 -14.04 3.17
N ASN A 72 3.01 -15.15 2.43
CA ASN A 72 3.89 -16.27 2.80
C ASN A 72 5.36 -15.85 2.94
N LEU A 73 5.83 -14.93 2.08
CA LEU A 73 7.19 -14.39 2.18
C LEU A 73 7.38 -13.58 3.45
N SER A 74 6.38 -12.77 3.83
CA SER A 74 6.40 -12.01 5.07
C SER A 74 6.37 -12.90 6.32
N ASP A 75 5.70 -14.06 6.26
CA ASP A 75 5.70 -15.03 7.35
C ASP A 75 7.08 -15.68 7.56
N ARG A 76 7.87 -15.81 6.49
CA ARG A 76 9.21 -16.44 6.52
C ARG A 76 10.33 -15.46 6.84
N ILE A 77 10.32 -14.29 6.21
CA ILE A 77 11.44 -13.33 6.28
C ILE A 77 11.25 -12.32 7.42
N GLY A 78 10.01 -11.97 7.76
CA GLY A 78 9.64 -10.87 8.64
C GLY A 78 8.68 -9.89 7.97
N ARG A 79 7.84 -9.20 8.75
CA ARG A 79 6.86 -8.24 8.23
C ARG A 79 7.56 -6.97 7.75
N LYS A 80 8.48 -6.44 8.55
CA LYS A 80 9.18 -5.19 8.28
C LYS A 80 9.99 -5.20 6.97
N PRO A 81 10.91 -6.16 6.73
CA PRO A 81 11.73 -6.15 5.52
C PRO A 81 10.90 -6.34 4.26
N VAL A 82 9.81 -7.13 4.33
CA VAL A 82 8.93 -7.35 3.18
C VAL A 82 8.12 -6.10 2.86
N ILE A 83 7.57 -5.39 3.87
CA ILE A 83 6.88 -4.11 3.64
C ILE A 83 7.81 -3.11 2.95
N LEU A 84 9.04 -2.94 3.45
CA LEU A 84 10.01 -2.00 2.87
C LEU A 84 10.42 -2.37 1.45
N THR A 85 10.56 -3.67 1.17
CA THR A 85 10.88 -4.18 -0.18
C THR A 85 9.74 -3.89 -1.15
N CYS A 86 8.49 -4.20 -0.78
CA CYS A 86 7.31 -3.89 -1.58
C CYS A 86 7.15 -2.39 -1.85
N LEU A 87 7.35 -1.54 -0.83
CA LEU A 87 7.30 -0.07 -1.00
C LEU A 87 8.39 0.41 -1.96
N SER A 88 9.62 -0.12 -1.84
CA SER A 88 10.74 0.26 -2.71
C SER A 88 10.52 -0.14 -4.17
N ILE A 89 10.03 -1.36 -4.40
CA ILE A 89 9.69 -1.86 -5.74
C ILE A 89 8.55 -1.02 -6.33
N THR A 90 7.51 -0.73 -5.55
CA THR A 90 6.36 0.08 -5.99
C THR A 90 6.78 1.50 -6.34
N MET A 91 7.65 2.11 -5.54
CA MET A 91 8.24 3.43 -5.82
C MET A 91 8.96 3.43 -7.17
N PHE A 92 9.84 2.45 -7.40
CA PHE A 92 10.59 2.35 -8.66
C PHE A 92 9.67 2.25 -9.88
N PHE A 93 8.69 1.35 -9.84
CA PHE A 93 7.78 1.17 -10.98
C PHE A 93 6.77 2.31 -11.14
N THR A 94 6.46 3.06 -10.09
CA THR A 94 5.62 4.27 -10.18
C THR A 94 6.38 5.36 -10.93
N LEU A 95 7.66 5.55 -10.62
CA LEU A 95 8.52 6.47 -11.36
C LEU A 95 8.67 6.02 -12.82
N LEU A 96 8.86 4.72 -13.06
CA LEU A 96 8.93 4.15 -14.42
C LEU A 96 7.63 4.37 -15.21
N PHE A 97 6.48 4.25 -14.56
CA PHE A 97 5.18 4.52 -15.16
C PHE A 97 5.05 5.98 -15.58
N GLY A 98 5.51 6.93 -14.75
CA GLY A 98 5.47 8.36 -15.06
C GLY A 98 6.32 8.80 -16.24
N VAL A 99 7.39 8.06 -16.56
CA VAL A 99 8.26 8.31 -17.72
C VAL A 99 7.91 7.43 -18.93
N SER A 100 6.78 6.71 -18.89
CA SER A 100 6.43 5.83 -20.00
C SER A 100 5.95 6.62 -21.23
N THR A 101 6.50 6.27 -22.40
CA THR A 101 6.24 6.92 -23.70
C THR A 101 5.50 6.02 -24.68
N SER A 102 5.31 4.74 -24.32
CA SER A 102 4.66 3.76 -25.18
C SER A 102 3.66 2.93 -24.40
N LEU A 103 2.64 2.45 -25.11
CA LEU A 103 1.58 1.62 -24.53
C LEU A 103 2.14 0.32 -23.91
N PRO A 104 3.03 -0.45 -24.56
CA PRO A 104 3.60 -1.66 -23.95
C PRO A 104 4.38 -1.37 -22.67
N MET A 105 5.12 -0.26 -22.63
CA MET A 105 5.86 0.17 -21.43
C MET A 105 4.90 0.50 -20.29
N ALA A 106 3.79 1.19 -20.57
CA ALA A 106 2.76 1.48 -19.58
C ALA A 106 2.08 0.20 -19.05
N VAL A 107 1.80 -0.77 -19.92
CA VAL A 107 1.24 -2.08 -19.55
C VAL A 107 2.19 -2.86 -18.65
N LEU A 108 3.47 -2.94 -19.01
CA LEU A 108 4.49 -3.63 -18.21
C LEU A 108 4.69 -2.95 -16.84
N ALA A 109 4.80 -1.62 -16.81
CA ALA A 109 4.93 -0.88 -15.57
C ALA A 109 3.72 -1.11 -14.64
N ARG A 110 2.50 -1.18 -15.19
CA ARG A 110 1.29 -1.52 -14.41
C ARG A 110 1.26 -2.95 -13.91
N ALA A 111 1.69 -3.91 -14.72
CA ALA A 111 1.82 -5.30 -14.29
C ALA A 111 2.81 -5.42 -13.12
N CYS A 112 3.96 -4.75 -13.21
CA CYS A 112 4.97 -4.72 -12.16
C CYS A 112 4.49 -4.01 -10.88
N LEU A 113 3.73 -2.92 -11.01
CA LEU A 113 3.08 -2.25 -9.88
C LEU A 113 2.05 -3.15 -9.18
N GLY A 114 1.26 -3.91 -9.95
CA GLY A 114 0.35 -4.90 -9.41
C GLY A 114 1.11 -5.99 -8.65
N PHE A 115 2.24 -6.44 -9.22
CA PHE A 115 3.09 -7.46 -8.63
C PHE A 115 3.71 -7.03 -7.29
N SER A 116 4.02 -5.75 -7.10
CA SER A 116 4.61 -5.25 -5.86
C SER A 116 3.59 -4.90 -4.77
N SER A 117 2.28 -4.98 -5.07
CA SER A 117 1.21 -4.50 -4.19
C SER A 117 0.74 -5.51 -3.12
N GLY A 118 1.68 -6.21 -2.48
CA GLY A 118 1.40 -7.21 -1.42
C GLY A 118 1.13 -6.62 -0.02
N ASN A 119 1.40 -5.33 0.17
CA ASN A 119 1.40 -4.69 1.50
C ASN A 119 0.04 -4.70 2.22
N VAL A 120 -1.07 -4.70 1.49
CA VAL A 120 -2.42 -4.65 2.07
C VAL A 120 -2.66 -5.83 3.01
N GLY A 121 -2.26 -7.04 2.60
CA GLY A 121 -2.40 -8.25 3.40
C GLY A 121 -1.46 -8.24 4.60
N ILE A 122 -0.19 -7.92 4.37
CA ILE A 122 0.85 -7.91 5.41
C ILE A 122 0.50 -6.93 6.52
N ILE A 123 0.06 -5.72 6.17
CA ILE A 123 -0.35 -4.68 7.13
C ILE A 123 -1.54 -5.14 7.96
N ARG A 124 -2.53 -5.82 7.35
CA ARG A 124 -3.66 -6.40 8.09
C ARG A 124 -3.19 -7.40 9.13
N THR A 125 -2.20 -8.23 8.78
CA THR A 125 -1.57 -9.18 9.69
C THR A 125 -0.79 -8.47 10.81
N VAL A 126 0.01 -7.44 10.48
CA VAL A 126 0.73 -6.60 11.46
C VAL A 126 -0.23 -5.96 12.47
N VAL A 127 -1.36 -5.41 12.00
CA VAL A 127 -2.40 -4.84 12.88
C VAL A 127 -2.98 -5.89 13.82
N ALA A 128 -3.26 -7.09 13.31
CA ALA A 128 -3.76 -8.21 14.12
C ALA A 128 -2.75 -8.70 15.16
N GLU A 129 -1.46 -8.76 14.79
CA GLU A 129 -0.36 -9.16 15.68
C GLU A 129 -0.07 -8.11 16.77
N LEU A 130 -0.25 -6.83 16.48
CA LEU A 130 -0.06 -5.72 17.43
C LEU A 130 -1.18 -5.60 18.47
N VAL A 131 -2.39 -6.09 18.16
CA VAL A 131 -3.58 -5.97 19.02
C VAL A 131 -4.23 -7.34 19.20
N PRO A 132 -3.71 -8.15 20.14
CA PRO A 132 -4.29 -9.46 20.45
C PRO A 132 -5.66 -9.35 21.13
N GLU A 133 -5.99 -8.20 21.75
CA GLU A 133 -7.26 -8.02 22.45
C GLU A 133 -8.43 -7.76 21.49
N ARG A 134 -9.41 -8.68 21.49
CA ARG A 134 -10.59 -8.60 20.60
C ARG A 134 -11.44 -7.34 20.78
N GLU A 135 -11.46 -6.76 21.98
CA GLU A 135 -12.19 -5.52 22.26
C GLU A 135 -11.60 -4.31 21.52
N LEU A 136 -10.30 -4.33 21.25
CA LEU A 136 -9.56 -3.24 20.62
C LEU A 136 -9.37 -3.43 19.11
N GLN A 137 -9.50 -4.66 18.61
CA GLN A 137 -9.35 -4.99 17.18
C GLN A 137 -10.23 -4.13 16.25
N PRO A 138 -11.52 -3.86 16.54
CA PRO A 138 -12.34 -3.02 15.66
C PRO A 138 -11.77 -1.59 15.51
N ARG A 139 -11.22 -1.03 16.60
CA ARG A 139 -10.57 0.30 16.57
C ARG A 139 -9.22 0.26 15.86
N ALA A 140 -8.50 -0.85 15.93
CA ALA A 140 -7.24 -1.01 15.23
C ALA A 140 -7.44 -1.17 13.71
N PHE A 141 -8.45 -1.96 13.31
CA PHE A 141 -8.78 -2.17 11.89
C PHE A 141 -9.42 -0.95 11.22
N SER A 142 -10.03 -0.02 11.97
CA SER A 142 -10.57 1.22 11.39
C SER A 142 -9.50 2.17 10.83
N LEU A 143 -8.23 1.99 11.22
CA LEU A 143 -7.10 2.73 10.65
C LEU A 143 -6.91 2.45 9.16
N MET A 144 -7.14 1.20 8.73
CA MET A 144 -6.93 0.81 7.32
C MET A 144 -7.84 1.58 6.35
N PRO A 145 -9.18 1.62 6.54
CA PRO A 145 -10.07 2.43 5.70
C PRO A 145 -9.85 3.93 5.89
N LEU A 146 -9.42 4.40 7.06
CA LEU A 146 -9.08 5.82 7.27
C LEU A 146 -7.94 6.25 6.34
N VAL A 147 -6.83 5.50 6.33
CA VAL A 147 -5.67 5.81 5.47
C VAL A 147 -6.05 5.72 3.99
N TRP A 148 -6.88 4.73 3.62
CA TRP A 148 -7.42 4.62 2.27
C TRP A 148 -8.24 5.85 1.87
N ALA A 149 -9.17 6.29 2.73
CA ALA A 149 -10.03 7.44 2.45
C ALA A 149 -9.21 8.71 2.25
N ILE A 150 -8.26 8.99 3.16
CA ILE A 150 -7.36 10.14 3.04
C ILE A 150 -6.58 10.04 1.72
N GLY A 151 -5.97 8.88 1.44
CA GLY A 151 -5.21 8.68 0.20
C GLY A 151 -6.04 8.86 -1.07
N SER A 152 -7.29 8.40 -1.06
CA SER A 152 -8.22 8.54 -2.20
C SER A 152 -8.69 9.97 -2.45
N ILE A 153 -8.64 10.85 -1.45
CA ILE A 153 -8.93 12.27 -1.62
C ILE A 153 -7.72 12.97 -2.25
N PHE A 154 -6.51 12.72 -1.72
CA PHE A 154 -5.30 13.38 -2.21
C PHE A 154 -4.88 12.87 -3.59
N GLY A 155 -5.00 11.57 -3.86
CA GLY A 155 -4.53 10.94 -5.10
C GLY A 155 -5.02 11.65 -6.36
N PRO A 156 -6.35 11.69 -6.62
CA PRO A 156 -6.89 12.34 -7.81
C PRO A 156 -6.62 13.84 -7.85
N ALA A 157 -6.56 14.50 -6.69
CA ALA A 157 -6.34 15.95 -6.61
C ALA A 157 -5.01 16.37 -7.24
N PHE A 158 -3.89 15.77 -6.84
CA PHE A 158 -2.61 16.07 -7.50
C PHE A 158 -2.42 15.30 -8.81
N GLY A 159 -3.01 14.11 -8.93
CA GLY A 159 -3.01 13.32 -10.16
C GLY A 159 -3.57 14.11 -11.34
N GLY A 160 -4.68 14.84 -11.16
CA GLY A 160 -5.22 15.74 -12.17
C GLY A 160 -4.50 17.10 -12.23
N ALA A 161 -4.15 17.70 -11.09
CA ALA A 161 -3.59 19.05 -11.05
C ALA A 161 -2.17 19.16 -11.65
N LEU A 162 -1.34 18.12 -11.52
CA LEU A 162 0.09 18.15 -11.89
C LEU A 162 0.39 17.61 -13.29
N VAL A 163 -0.60 17.13 -14.02
CA VAL A 163 -0.44 16.65 -15.40
C VAL A 163 -0.22 17.81 -16.35
N ASN A 164 0.65 17.60 -17.35
CA ASN A 164 1.08 18.62 -18.31
C ASN A 164 1.62 19.89 -17.61
N PRO A 165 2.65 19.77 -16.77
CA PRO A 165 3.16 20.92 -16.00
C PRO A 165 3.67 22.05 -16.89
N VAL A 166 4.16 21.74 -18.10
CA VAL A 166 4.60 22.73 -19.09
C VAL A 166 3.43 23.59 -19.60
N LYS A 167 2.23 23.00 -19.76
CA LYS A 167 1.04 23.73 -20.22
C LYS A 167 0.34 24.47 -19.07
N LYS A 168 0.29 23.87 -17.88
CA LYS A 168 -0.39 24.45 -16.70
C LYS A 168 0.44 25.49 -15.95
N TYR A 169 1.76 25.31 -15.88
CA TYR A 169 2.67 26.17 -15.13
C TYR A 169 3.88 26.55 -16.01
N PRO A 170 3.65 27.30 -17.11
CA PRO A 170 4.70 27.64 -18.08
C PRO A 170 5.82 28.48 -17.45
N GLU A 171 5.52 29.29 -16.44
CA GLU A 171 6.50 30.13 -15.73
C GLU A 171 7.56 29.32 -14.98
N ILE A 172 7.20 28.14 -14.47
CA ILE A 172 8.08 27.30 -13.64
C ILE A 172 8.70 26.17 -14.46
N PHE A 173 7.94 25.57 -15.38
CA PHE A 173 8.36 24.36 -16.11
C PHE A 173 8.54 24.55 -17.62
N GLY A 174 8.34 25.75 -18.16
CA GLY A 174 8.39 26.04 -19.60
C GLY A 174 9.74 25.73 -20.27
N ASN A 175 10.84 25.80 -19.53
CA ASN A 175 12.19 25.57 -20.05
C ASN A 175 12.70 24.12 -19.87
N SER A 176 11.97 23.29 -19.14
CA SER A 176 12.38 21.90 -18.87
C SER A 176 12.11 21.00 -20.09
N HIS A 177 13.17 20.50 -20.73
CA HIS A 177 13.05 19.48 -21.78
C HIS A 177 12.44 18.19 -21.24
N PHE A 178 12.77 17.81 -20.00
CA PHE A 178 12.27 16.60 -19.36
C PHE A 178 10.73 16.57 -19.25
N PHE A 179 10.11 17.66 -18.77
CA PHE A 179 8.65 17.72 -18.61
C PHE A 179 7.91 17.93 -19.94
N LYS A 180 8.62 18.35 -21.00
CA LYS A 180 8.09 18.34 -22.38
C LYS A 180 8.02 16.92 -22.94
N THR A 181 9.05 16.12 -22.71
CA THR A 181 9.10 14.70 -23.12
C THR A 181 8.17 13.82 -22.28
N TYR A 182 8.06 14.10 -20.97
CA TYR A 182 7.30 13.28 -20.02
C TYR A 182 6.23 14.10 -19.28
N PRO A 183 5.05 14.34 -19.90
CA PRO A 183 3.99 15.16 -19.32
C PRO A 183 3.34 14.58 -18.05
N PHE A 184 3.51 13.27 -17.81
CA PHE A 184 2.95 12.54 -16.66
C PHE A 184 3.99 12.24 -15.56
N ALA A 185 5.24 12.67 -15.72
CA ALA A 185 6.30 12.36 -14.76
C ALA A 185 6.10 13.09 -13.42
N LEU A 186 5.59 14.34 -13.43
CA LEU A 186 5.46 15.17 -12.24
C LEU A 186 4.58 14.56 -11.12
N PRO A 187 3.34 14.09 -11.38
CA PRO A 187 2.53 13.45 -10.33
C PRO A 187 3.18 12.16 -9.79
N ASN A 188 3.93 11.44 -10.63
CA ASN A 188 4.62 10.21 -10.23
C ASN A 188 5.89 10.50 -9.41
N ILE A 189 6.62 11.58 -9.70
CA ILE A 189 7.77 12.05 -8.91
C ILE A 189 7.31 12.48 -7.52
N LEU A 190 6.21 13.23 -7.43
CA LEU A 190 5.62 13.62 -6.14
C LEU A 190 5.21 12.39 -5.32
N SER A 191 4.59 11.41 -5.98
CA SER A 191 4.25 10.11 -5.38
C SER A 191 5.49 9.36 -4.87
N GLY A 192 6.60 9.40 -5.63
CA GLY A 192 7.90 8.88 -5.19
C GLY A 192 8.39 9.54 -3.90
N GLY A 193 8.18 10.85 -3.73
CA GLY A 193 8.46 11.56 -2.48
C GLY A 193 7.70 10.99 -1.28
N PHE A 194 6.40 10.70 -1.43
CA PHE A 194 5.63 10.05 -0.37
C PHE A 194 6.13 8.65 -0.04
N PHE A 195 6.55 7.87 -1.05
CA PHE A 195 7.17 6.57 -0.81
C PHE A 195 8.49 6.68 -0.06
N ILE A 196 9.36 7.66 -0.40
CA ILE A 196 10.61 7.89 0.32
C ILE A 196 10.34 8.17 1.80
N ILE A 197 9.38 9.05 2.10
CA ILE A 197 8.97 9.35 3.48
C ILE A 197 8.48 8.07 4.19
N GLY A 198 7.64 7.27 3.52
CA GLY A 198 7.14 6.00 4.05
C GLY A 198 8.24 4.99 4.31
N ILE A 199 9.19 4.82 3.37
CA ILE A 199 10.31 3.89 3.47
C ILE A 199 11.26 4.31 4.60
N ILE A 200 11.61 5.60 4.69
CA ILE A 200 12.47 6.13 5.76
C ILE A 200 11.79 5.94 7.12
N THR A 201 10.51 6.30 7.23
CA THR A 201 9.75 6.17 8.48
C THR A 201 9.62 4.71 8.90
N GLY A 202 9.33 3.82 7.95
CA GLY A 202 9.25 2.38 8.19
C GLY A 202 10.60 1.78 8.58
N PHE A 203 11.69 2.20 7.93
CA PHE A 203 13.02 1.71 8.24
C PHE A 203 13.45 2.10 9.66
N LEU A 204 13.25 3.37 10.02
CA LEU A 204 13.71 3.95 11.29
C LEU A 204 12.84 3.61 12.50
N PHE A 205 11.52 3.46 12.33
CA PHE A 205 10.59 3.39 13.48
C PHE A 205 9.67 2.17 13.51
N LEU A 206 9.48 1.45 12.39
CA LEU A 206 8.65 0.25 12.39
C LEU A 206 9.35 -0.87 13.14
N LYS A 207 8.67 -1.49 14.10
CA LYS A 207 9.18 -2.66 14.82
C LYS A 207 8.76 -3.93 14.09
N GLU A 208 9.64 -4.93 14.08
CA GLU A 208 9.28 -6.26 13.59
C GLU A 208 8.20 -6.86 14.51
N THR A 209 7.08 -7.29 13.91
CA THR A 209 5.97 -7.90 14.66
C THR A 209 6.01 -9.41 14.64
N LEU A 210 6.80 -10.02 13.75
CA LEU A 210 6.99 -11.46 13.71
C LEU A 210 7.63 -11.94 15.03
N SER A 211 6.90 -12.79 15.76
CA SER A 211 7.25 -13.25 17.11
C SER A 211 8.63 -13.91 17.21
N PHE A 212 9.07 -14.58 16.13
CA PHE A 212 10.34 -15.30 16.08
C PHE A 212 11.57 -14.40 15.89
N LYS A 213 11.40 -13.25 15.23
CA LYS A 213 12.47 -12.29 14.94
C LYS A 213 12.50 -11.09 15.87
N LYS A 214 11.61 -11.05 16.85
CA LYS A 214 11.48 -9.96 17.82
C LYS A 214 12.76 -9.67 18.62
N ASN A 215 13.67 -10.65 18.73
CA ASN A 215 14.95 -10.55 19.44
C ASN A 215 16.17 -10.36 18.52
N GLU A 216 16.00 -10.31 17.18
CA GLU A 216 17.11 -9.95 16.28
C GLU A 216 17.42 -8.46 16.37
N ARG A 217 18.70 -8.09 16.23
CA ARG A 217 19.12 -6.67 16.28
C ARG A 217 18.60 -5.92 15.06
N ASP A 218 17.60 -5.08 15.28
CA ASP A 218 17.06 -4.17 14.27
C ASP A 218 17.94 -2.92 14.10
N TYR A 219 18.89 -2.97 13.15
CA TYR A 219 19.78 -1.83 12.83
C TYR A 219 19.03 -0.54 12.48
N GLY A 220 17.85 -0.65 11.84
CA GLY A 220 17.02 0.51 11.52
C GLY A 220 16.45 1.23 12.74
N LEU A 221 16.05 0.48 13.78
CA LEU A 221 15.54 1.06 15.03
C LEU A 221 16.65 1.73 15.84
N ILE A 222 17.85 1.11 15.87
CA ILE A 222 19.02 1.68 16.54
C ILE A 222 19.40 3.02 15.90
N LEU A 223 19.39 3.10 14.57
CA LEU A 223 19.65 4.34 13.85
C LEU A 223 18.55 5.39 14.10
N GLY A 224 17.29 4.97 14.15
CA GLY A 224 16.16 5.83 14.48
C GLY A 224 16.24 6.42 15.89
N GLU A 225 16.61 5.59 16.88
CA GLU A 225 16.85 6.04 18.25
C GLU A 225 18.05 6.99 18.34
N MET A 226 19.13 6.71 17.61
CA MET A 226 20.30 7.58 17.52
C MET A 226 19.93 8.95 16.92
N LEU A 227 19.27 9.00 15.77
CA LEU A 227 18.79 10.24 15.13
C LEU A 227 17.82 11.02 16.03
N THR A 228 16.89 10.34 16.68
CA THR A 228 15.92 10.97 17.59
C THR A 228 16.61 11.50 18.86
N SER A 229 17.64 10.80 19.36
CA SER A 229 18.42 11.24 20.52
C SER A 229 19.23 12.52 20.25
N VAL A 230 19.66 12.72 19.00
CA VAL A 230 20.35 13.93 18.55
C VAL A 230 19.37 15.10 18.43
N CYS A 231 18.17 14.89 17.87
CA CYS A 231 17.12 15.92 17.79
C CYS A 231 16.52 16.29 19.16
N CYS A 232 16.42 15.34 20.09
CA CYS A 232 15.88 15.58 21.44
C CYS A 232 16.96 15.98 22.48
N ARG A 233 18.21 16.23 22.06
CA ARG A 233 19.32 16.60 22.95
C ARG A 233 19.11 17.96 23.65
N CYS A 234 18.17 18.77 23.19
CA CYS A 234 17.76 20.01 23.86
C CYS A 234 16.76 19.81 25.01
N ARG A 235 16.32 18.58 25.33
CA ARG A 235 15.20 18.38 26.29
C ARG A 235 15.25 17.14 27.18
N ARG A 236 16.43 16.67 27.63
CA ARG A 236 16.49 15.61 28.66
C ARG A 236 17.15 16.07 29.96
N LYS A 237 16.33 16.10 31.02
CA LYS A 237 16.75 15.87 32.41
C LYS A 237 17.40 14.48 32.51
N PRO A 238 18.37 14.28 33.43
CA PRO A 238 19.06 13.00 33.57
C PRO A 238 18.07 11.91 33.97
N VAL A 239 17.92 10.89 33.12
CA VAL A 239 17.18 9.67 33.42
C VAL A 239 18.17 8.72 34.09
N LYS A 240 17.84 8.29 35.31
CA LYS A 240 18.58 7.27 36.06
C LYS A 240 18.74 5.98 35.23
N ASN A 241 19.87 5.30 35.44
CA ASN A 241 20.22 4.02 34.84
C ASN A 241 19.02 3.06 34.75
N PRO A 242 18.88 2.29 33.67
CA PRO A 242 17.93 1.20 33.63
C PRO A 242 18.41 0.11 34.60
N GLU A 243 17.90 0.15 35.83
CA GLU A 243 17.80 -1.06 36.64
C GLU A 243 16.97 -2.07 35.83
N HIS A 244 17.47 -3.31 35.78
CA HIS A 244 16.74 -4.45 35.26
C HIS A 244 15.35 -4.47 35.91
N GLY A 245 14.32 -4.16 35.13
CA GLY A 245 12.95 -4.33 35.55
C GLY A 245 12.69 -5.82 35.64
N ASP A 246 12.73 -6.33 36.87
CA ASP A 246 12.18 -7.62 37.23
C ASP A 246 10.73 -7.70 36.73
N ASP A 247 10.50 -8.57 35.76
CA ASP A 247 9.16 -9.00 35.39
C ASP A 247 8.55 -9.66 36.64
N GLU A 248 7.45 -9.10 37.17
CA GLU A 248 6.63 -9.65 38.27
C GLU A 248 5.87 -10.95 37.87
N SER A 249 6.54 -11.84 37.14
CA SER A 249 6.08 -13.20 36.86
C SER A 249 7.17 -14.25 37.11
N THR A 250 8.10 -13.97 38.02
CA THR A 250 9.02 -14.98 38.55
C THR A 250 8.31 -15.79 39.65
N PRO A 251 8.13 -17.11 39.50
CA PRO A 251 7.66 -17.93 40.61
C PRO A 251 8.70 -17.90 41.74
N LEU A 252 8.25 -17.40 42.89
CA LEU A 252 9.03 -17.09 44.09
C LEU A 252 9.30 -18.37 44.91
N LEU A 253 10.00 -19.35 44.32
CA LEU A 253 10.44 -20.56 45.01
C LEU A 253 11.93 -20.81 44.77
N GLY A 254 12.68 -20.77 45.86
CA GLY A 254 14.13 -20.78 45.92
C GLY A 254 14.81 -22.12 45.60
N ASP A 255 16.12 -21.97 45.49
CA ASP A 255 17.18 -22.95 45.23
C ASP A 255 16.81 -24.44 45.34
N ARG A 256 16.82 -25.10 44.19
CA ARG A 256 17.38 -26.44 44.08
C ARG A 256 18.21 -26.50 42.80
N GLN A 257 19.54 -26.51 42.96
CA GLN A 257 20.50 -26.72 41.88
C GLN A 257 20.14 -28.00 41.12
N ILE A 258 19.65 -27.83 39.89
CA ILE A 258 19.57 -28.88 38.87
C ILE A 258 20.60 -28.50 37.81
N PRO A 259 21.45 -29.44 37.34
CA PRO A 259 22.65 -29.11 36.58
C PRO A 259 22.33 -28.34 35.29
N VAL A 260 23.24 -27.42 34.98
CA VAL A 260 23.31 -26.57 33.78
C VAL A 260 23.40 -27.45 32.52
N SER A 261 22.25 -27.92 32.03
CA SER A 261 22.09 -28.49 30.68
C SER A 261 20.61 -28.65 30.32
N ALA A 262 19.86 -27.54 30.28
CA ALA A 262 18.55 -27.51 29.64
C ALA A 262 18.07 -26.07 29.39
N ALA A 263 17.64 -25.81 28.16
CA ALA A 263 16.74 -24.73 27.74
C ALA A 263 17.33 -23.34 27.40
N SER A 264 18.31 -23.29 26.50
CA SER A 264 18.12 -22.43 25.32
C SER A 264 16.99 -23.06 24.49
N LYS A 265 15.73 -22.68 24.78
CA LYS A 265 14.64 -22.97 23.84
C LYS A 265 14.92 -22.15 22.59
N GLU A 266 15.65 -22.74 21.63
CA GLU A 266 15.39 -22.49 20.23
C GLU A 266 13.89 -22.75 20.04
N GLN A 267 13.08 -21.69 20.07
CA GLN A 267 11.80 -21.76 19.36
C GLN A 267 12.20 -22.18 17.96
N LYS A 268 11.75 -23.36 17.51
CA LYS A 268 11.88 -23.79 16.12
C LYS A 268 10.71 -23.20 15.35
N GLN A 269 10.93 -22.81 14.09
CA GLN A 269 9.84 -22.50 13.15
C GLN A 269 8.79 -23.62 13.24
N PRO A 270 7.55 -23.35 13.69
CA PRO A 270 6.47 -24.29 13.44
C PRO A 270 6.28 -24.31 11.93
N ASN A 271 6.62 -25.43 11.30
CA ASN A 271 6.50 -25.64 9.86
C ASN A 271 5.03 -25.85 9.47
N TYR A 272 4.16 -24.92 9.87
CA TYR A 272 2.73 -24.96 9.57
C TYR A 272 2.51 -24.29 8.22
N SER A 273 2.83 -25.01 7.15
CA SER A 273 2.34 -24.64 5.82
C SER A 273 0.87 -25.03 5.76
N ALA A 274 -0.04 -24.12 6.12
CA ALA A 274 -1.47 -24.32 5.95
C ALA A 274 -1.73 -24.76 4.50
N LYS A 275 -2.39 -25.90 4.32
CA LYS A 275 -2.69 -26.40 2.97
C LYS A 275 -3.76 -25.51 2.36
N TRP A 276 -3.71 -25.25 1.05
CA TRP A 276 -4.73 -24.45 0.35
C TRP A 276 -6.16 -24.95 0.57
N THR A 277 -6.32 -26.25 0.81
CA THR A 277 -7.58 -26.92 1.16
C THR A 277 -8.15 -26.51 2.53
N GLU A 278 -7.30 -26.09 3.47
CA GLU A 278 -7.72 -25.58 4.79
C GLU A 278 -8.11 -24.10 4.73
N VAL A 279 -7.52 -23.35 3.80
CA VAL A 279 -7.81 -21.92 3.59
C VAL A 279 -9.08 -21.72 2.75
N LEU A 280 -9.26 -22.54 1.70
CA LEU A 280 -10.38 -22.50 0.77
C LEU A 280 -11.58 -23.32 1.28
N THR A 281 -12.09 -22.95 2.46
CA THR A 281 -13.38 -23.48 2.93
C THR A 281 -14.53 -22.94 2.08
N PHE A 282 -15.68 -23.61 2.09
CA PHE A 282 -16.89 -23.15 1.39
C PHE A 282 -17.29 -21.71 1.78
N GLN A 283 -17.19 -21.39 3.07
CA GLN A 283 -17.47 -20.05 3.57
C GLN A 283 -16.44 -19.02 3.08
N SER A 284 -15.15 -19.36 3.10
CA SER A 284 -14.09 -18.51 2.52
C SER A 284 -14.32 -18.27 1.02
N MET A 285 -14.74 -19.28 0.26
CA MET A 285 -15.03 -19.17 -1.17
C MET A 285 -16.23 -18.28 -1.47
N ILE A 286 -17.31 -18.37 -0.68
CA ILE A 286 -18.46 -17.47 -0.81
C ILE A 286 -18.03 -16.03 -0.53
N ILE A 287 -17.30 -15.80 0.56
CA ILE A 287 -16.81 -14.47 0.92
C ILE A 287 -15.90 -13.93 -0.20
N LEU A 288 -14.98 -14.74 -0.71
CA LEU A 288 -14.10 -14.36 -1.81
C LEU A 288 -14.90 -13.97 -3.06
N SER A 289 -15.95 -14.73 -3.38
CA SER A 289 -16.81 -14.47 -4.55
C SER A 289 -17.61 -13.17 -4.39
N ILE A 290 -18.16 -12.91 -3.20
CA ILE A 290 -18.89 -11.67 -2.90
C ILE A 290 -17.94 -10.47 -2.98
N TYR A 291 -16.76 -10.56 -2.35
CA TYR A 291 -15.76 -9.49 -2.41
C TYR A 291 -15.21 -9.27 -3.81
N ALA A 292 -15.05 -10.33 -4.61
CA ALA A 292 -14.64 -10.23 -6.01
C ALA A 292 -15.71 -9.51 -6.85
N SER A 293 -16.99 -9.85 -6.66
CA SER A 293 -18.10 -9.18 -7.35
C SER A 293 -18.19 -7.69 -6.96
N LEU A 294 -18.10 -7.39 -5.65
CA LEU A 294 -18.12 -6.02 -5.15
C LEU A 294 -16.92 -5.20 -5.65
N GLY A 295 -15.73 -5.80 -5.64
CA GLY A 295 -14.51 -5.19 -6.14
C GLY A 295 -14.56 -4.94 -7.65
N LEU A 296 -15.06 -5.91 -8.42
CA LEU A 296 -15.27 -5.77 -9.86
C LEU A 296 -16.22 -4.62 -10.17
N HIS A 297 -17.35 -4.54 -9.45
CA HIS A 297 -18.30 -3.43 -9.60
C HIS A 297 -17.66 -2.07 -9.29
N SER A 298 -16.96 -1.96 -8.17
CA SER A 298 -16.35 -0.70 -7.71
C SER A 298 -15.25 -0.22 -8.68
N VAL A 299 -14.32 -1.10 -9.06
CA VAL A 299 -13.22 -0.74 -9.97
C VAL A 299 -13.71 -0.46 -11.39
N ALA A 300 -14.73 -1.19 -11.86
CA ALA A 300 -15.37 -0.89 -13.13
C ALA A 300 -15.99 0.50 -13.11
N PHE A 301 -16.73 0.85 -12.06
CA PHE A 301 -17.30 2.19 -11.90
C PHE A 301 -16.20 3.27 -11.90
N ASP A 302 -15.16 3.13 -11.07
CA ASP A 302 -14.06 4.09 -10.96
C ASP A 302 -13.25 4.27 -12.26
N SER A 303 -13.13 3.21 -13.07
CA SER A 303 -12.39 3.27 -14.34
C SER A 303 -13.25 3.82 -15.48
N VAL A 304 -14.54 3.50 -15.49
CA VAL A 304 -15.46 3.81 -16.59
C VAL A 304 -16.09 5.20 -16.42
N LEU A 305 -16.33 5.64 -15.19
CA LEU A 305 -16.93 6.95 -14.92
C LEU A 305 -16.10 8.12 -15.48
N PRO A 306 -14.78 8.23 -15.24
CA PRO A 306 -13.97 9.33 -15.79
C PRO A 306 -13.91 9.30 -17.32
N VAL A 307 -13.92 8.10 -17.90
CA VAL A 307 -13.95 7.92 -19.36
C VAL A 307 -15.26 8.43 -19.95
N PHE A 308 -16.40 8.09 -19.33
CA PHE A 308 -17.70 8.62 -19.75
C PHE A 308 -17.82 10.12 -19.54
N LEU A 309 -17.28 10.69 -18.45
CA LEU A 309 -17.26 12.14 -18.25
C LEU A 309 -16.51 12.84 -19.38
N ASN A 310 -15.33 12.32 -19.75
CA ASN A 310 -14.47 12.89 -20.80
C ASN A 310 -15.03 12.73 -22.23
N HIS A 311 -15.83 11.69 -22.51
CA HIS A 311 -16.40 11.49 -23.85
C HIS A 311 -17.55 12.47 -24.16
N PRO A 312 -17.67 12.91 -25.43
CA PRO A 312 -18.66 13.90 -25.83
C PRO A 312 -20.08 13.41 -25.56
N ARG A 313 -20.98 14.36 -25.25
CA ARG A 313 -22.38 14.08 -24.89
C ARG A 313 -23.07 13.23 -25.96
N GLN A 314 -23.66 12.11 -25.54
CA GLN A 314 -24.43 11.24 -26.43
C GLN A 314 -25.59 11.99 -27.09
N LYS A 315 -25.61 12.02 -28.43
CA LYS A 315 -26.79 12.41 -29.21
C LYS A 315 -27.66 11.16 -29.43
N LEU A 316 -28.85 11.14 -28.81
CA LEU A 316 -29.79 10.01 -28.88
C LEU A 316 -30.63 10.01 -30.16
N GLU A 317 -30.86 11.16 -30.79
CA GLU A 317 -31.63 11.24 -32.04
C GLU A 317 -30.75 10.91 -33.26
N ASN A 318 -31.24 9.99 -34.11
CA ASN A 318 -30.65 9.61 -35.40
C ASN A 318 -29.19 9.12 -35.38
N ASN A 319 -28.76 8.43 -34.32
CA ASN A 319 -27.41 7.87 -34.22
C ASN A 319 -27.39 6.34 -34.45
N PRO A 320 -26.86 5.83 -35.59
CA PRO A 320 -26.82 4.40 -35.90
C PRO A 320 -25.88 3.59 -35.00
N ASP A 321 -25.00 4.26 -34.25
CA ASP A 321 -24.04 3.61 -33.34
C ASP A 321 -24.65 3.25 -31.97
N VAL A 322 -25.86 3.73 -31.66
CA VAL A 322 -26.55 3.51 -30.38
C VAL A 322 -27.58 2.37 -30.51
N LYS A 323 -27.44 1.32 -29.69
CA LYS A 323 -28.47 0.27 -29.51
C LYS A 323 -28.69 0.03 -28.01
N LEU A 324 -29.73 0.65 -27.46
CA LEU A 324 -30.13 0.46 -26.07
C LEU A 324 -30.66 -0.97 -25.85
N PRO A 325 -30.45 -1.58 -24.67
CA PRO A 325 -29.88 -1.00 -23.46
C PRO A 325 -28.36 -1.23 -23.27
N PHE A 326 -27.68 -1.94 -24.18
CA PHE A 326 -26.30 -2.43 -23.94
C PHE A 326 -25.21 -1.83 -24.83
N LYS A 327 -25.54 -0.97 -25.81
CA LYS A 327 -24.56 -0.34 -26.70
C LYS A 327 -24.59 1.19 -26.54
N PHE A 328 -23.67 1.68 -25.71
CA PHE A 328 -23.40 3.11 -25.49
C PHE A 328 -22.16 3.51 -26.30
N SER A 329 -22.31 4.47 -27.20
CA SER A 329 -21.22 4.93 -28.09
C SER A 329 -20.64 6.29 -27.70
N SER A 330 -21.08 6.89 -26.58
CA SER A 330 -20.72 8.27 -26.19
C SER A 330 -20.82 8.49 -24.67
N GLY A 331 -20.41 9.68 -24.20
CA GLY A 331 -20.27 10.03 -22.78
C GLY A 331 -21.21 11.13 -22.28
N PHE A 332 -20.89 11.70 -21.11
CA PHE A 332 -21.65 12.74 -20.42
C PHE A 332 -21.15 14.16 -20.75
N GLY A 333 -19.93 14.32 -21.27
CA GLY A 333 -19.41 15.58 -21.82
C GLY A 333 -19.17 16.68 -20.79
N ILE A 334 -18.36 16.40 -19.76
CA ILE A 334 -17.86 17.35 -18.74
C ILE A 334 -16.34 17.40 -18.82
#